data_AF-A0A2V0QLE6-F1
#
_entry.id   AF-A0A2V0QLE6-F1
#
_cell.length_a   1.000
_cell.length_b   1.000
_cell.length_c   1.000
_cell.angle_alpha   90.00
_cell.angle_beta   90.00
_cell.angle_gamma   90.00
#
_symmetry.space_group_name_H-M   'P 1'
#
loop_
_entity.id
_entity.type
_entity.pdbx_description
1 polymer ?
#
loop_
_entity_poly.entity_id
_entity_poly.type
_entity_poly.pdbx_seq_one_letter_code
_entity_poly.pdbx_strand_id
1 'polypeptide(L)'
;MHYTPGCAVPAATIHTPSRFSAQYDVQSRQNLDACLASAARAKAQDYARENLRLDFADAEHWRALAAAAGFNLPAWYVTSTGGKTQGFADRLGLTIHEVYAATGCRSFRSFVEMNPTWPLFAHVGVLLEIAAELAAERTAAITH
;
A
#
# COMPACT_ATOMS: atom_id res chain seq x y z
N MET A 1 30.24 3.98 9.66
CA MET A 1 29.22 3.22 10.41
C MET A 1 28.19 4.21 10.88
N HIS A 2 27.01 4.20 10.26
CA HIS A 2 25.95 5.18 10.53
C HIS A 2 25.10 4.71 11.72
N TYR A 3 24.94 5.60 12.69
CA TYR A 3 24.24 5.42 13.95
C TYR A 3 22.72 5.28 13.70
N THR A 4 22.14 4.12 14.02
CA THR A 4 20.69 3.92 14.10
C THR A 4 20.20 4.47 15.44
N PRO A 5 19.30 5.47 15.47
CA PRO A 5 18.63 5.83 16.72
C PRO A 5 17.62 4.73 17.03
N GLY A 6 17.94 3.91 18.03
CA GLY A 6 16.98 2.98 18.63
C GLY A 6 15.81 3.76 19.20
N CYS A 7 14.62 3.57 18.64
CA CYS A 7 13.37 4.00 19.28
C CYS A 7 13.13 3.07 20.47
N ALA A 8 13.86 3.32 21.57
CA ALA A 8 13.56 2.71 22.85
C ALA A 8 12.25 3.33 23.34
N VAL A 9 11.16 2.55 23.33
CA VAL A 9 9.90 2.93 23.96
C VAL A 9 10.19 3.12 25.45
N PRO A 10 10.12 4.33 26.02
CA PRO A 10 10.32 4.49 27.44
C PRO A 10 9.16 3.80 28.16
N ALA A 11 9.48 2.82 29.00
CA ALA A 11 8.52 2.25 29.94
C ALA A 11 8.05 3.38 30.86
N ALA A 12 6.83 3.86 30.67
CA ALA A 12 6.25 4.90 31.49
C ALA A 12 6.05 4.36 32.92
N THR A 13 6.98 4.65 33.82
CA THR A 13 6.78 4.50 35.26
C THR A 13 5.77 5.56 35.69
N ILE A 14 4.53 5.13 35.96
CA ILE A 14 3.48 6.01 36.49
C ILE A 14 3.82 6.27 37.96
N HIS A 15 4.51 7.38 38.22
CA HIS A 15 4.63 7.94 39.57
C HIS A 15 3.43 8.87 39.77
N THR A 16 2.58 8.60 40.76
CA THR A 16 1.38 9.38 41.02
C THR A 16 1.65 10.44 42.09
N PRO A 17 1.94 11.71 41.73
CA PRO A 17 1.67 12.82 42.64
C PRO A 17 0.28 13.37 42.34
N SER A 18 -0.56 13.31 43.37
CA SER A 18 -1.81 14.06 43.46
C SER A 18 -1.56 15.56 43.26
N ARG A 19 -2.39 16.19 42.43
CA ARG A 19 -2.40 17.63 42.06
C ARG A 19 -1.25 18.13 41.18
N PHE A 20 -1.19 17.68 39.94
CA PHE A 20 -0.58 18.46 38.85
C PHE A 20 -1.45 18.31 37.60
N SER A 21 -1.85 19.44 37.00
CA SER A 21 -2.43 19.46 35.67
C SER A 21 -1.40 18.85 34.72
N ALA A 22 -1.66 17.62 34.26
CA ALA A 22 -0.82 16.95 33.29
C ALA A 22 -0.97 17.68 31.95
N GLN A 23 -0.12 18.69 31.74
CA GLN A 23 0.14 19.24 30.42
C GLN A 23 0.87 18.15 29.63
N TYR A 24 0.10 17.21 29.07
CA TYR A 24 0.59 16.29 28.06
C TYR A 24 0.93 17.12 26.82
N ASP A 25 2.19 17.48 26.69
CA ASP A 25 2.73 18.22 25.55
C ASP A 25 2.41 17.48 24.24
N VAL A 26 1.91 18.21 23.24
CA VAL A 26 1.55 17.71 21.91
C VAL A 26 2.74 17.02 21.24
N GLN A 27 3.97 17.48 21.51
CA GLN A 27 5.19 16.88 20.98
C GLN A 27 5.40 15.44 21.50
N SER A 28 5.05 15.17 22.76
CA SER A 28 5.18 13.82 23.35
C SER A 28 4.25 12.80 22.70
N ARG A 29 3.02 13.20 22.32
CA ARG A 29 2.06 12.35 21.60
C ARG A 29 2.50 12.09 20.16
N GLN A 30 2.95 13.12 19.46
CA GLN A 30 3.46 12.98 18.09
C GLN A 30 4.65 12.01 18.00
N ASN A 31 5.56 12.06 18.99
CA ASN A 31 6.70 11.15 19.07
C ASN A 31 6.27 9.70 19.34
N LEU A 32 5.28 9.49 20.21
CA LEU A 32 4.71 8.17 20.48
C LEU A 32 4.03 7.59 19.23
N ASP A 33 3.19 8.38 18.57
CA ASP A 33 2.48 7.97 17.35
C ASP A 33 3.47 7.60 16.24
N ALA A 34 4.56 8.36 16.09
CA ALA A 34 5.63 8.07 15.15
C ALA A 34 6.33 6.73 15.45
N CYS A 35 6.61 6.44 16.74
CA CYS A 35 7.25 5.18 17.14
C CYS A 35 6.30 3.98 17.00
N LEU A 36 5.01 4.13 17.31
CA LEU A 36 4.00 3.09 17.06
C LEU A 36 3.85 2.82 15.56
N ALA A 37 3.85 3.86 14.74
CA ALA A 37 3.77 3.72 13.30
C ALA A 37 5.03 3.08 12.69
N SER A 38 6.22 3.33 13.23
CA SER A 38 7.45 2.67 12.77
C SER A 38 7.47 1.19 13.15
N ALA A 39 7.06 0.85 14.37
CA ALA A 39 6.92 -0.54 14.83
C ALA A 39 5.89 -1.33 14.01
N ALA A 40 4.74 -0.71 13.68
CA ALA A 40 3.73 -1.33 12.83
C ALA A 40 4.26 -1.61 11.41
N ARG A 41 5.07 -0.71 10.85
CA ARG A 41 5.72 -0.91 9.55
C ARG A 41 6.73 -2.06 9.59
N ALA A 42 7.56 -2.14 10.63
CA ALA A 42 8.52 -3.22 10.80
C ALA A 42 7.80 -4.58 10.85
N LYS A 43 6.76 -4.70 11.68
CA LYS A 43 5.95 -5.93 11.77
C LYS A 43 5.31 -6.31 10.44
N ALA A 44 4.82 -5.33 9.66
CA ALA A 44 4.27 -5.59 8.33
C ALA A 44 5.35 -6.07 7.34
N GLN A 45 6.56 -5.54 7.42
CA GLN A 45 7.69 -5.98 6.59
C GLN A 45 8.13 -7.41 6.93
N ASP A 46 8.18 -7.76 8.21
CA ASP A 46 8.54 -9.12 8.63
C ASP A 46 7.47 -10.12 8.16
N TYR A 47 6.18 -9.81 8.35
CA TYR A 47 5.09 -10.61 7.81
C TYR A 47 5.19 -10.78 6.29
N ALA A 48 5.50 -9.70 5.56
CA ALA A 48 5.63 -9.73 4.11
C ALA A 48 6.78 -10.62 3.63
N ARG A 49 7.92 -10.61 4.33
CA ARG A 49 9.06 -11.49 4.00
C ARG A 49 8.73 -12.97 4.18
N GLU A 50 7.87 -13.29 5.14
CA GLU A 50 7.49 -14.67 5.46
C GLU A 50 6.31 -15.17 4.60
N ASN A 51 5.38 -14.29 4.22
CA ASN A 51 4.07 -14.70 3.68
C ASN A 51 3.77 -14.17 2.27
N LEU A 52 4.49 -13.15 1.80
CA LEU A 52 4.23 -12.53 0.50
C LEU A 52 5.34 -12.86 -0.50
N ARG A 53 4.94 -12.97 -1.77
CA ARG A 53 5.89 -13.01 -2.87
C ARG A 53 6.45 -11.61 -3.07
N LEU A 54 7.78 -11.48 -3.04
CA LEU A 54 8.46 -10.18 -3.18
C LEU A 54 9.15 -10.02 -4.54
N ASP A 55 9.48 -11.13 -5.19
CA ASP A 55 10.15 -11.13 -6.50
C ASP A 55 9.14 -11.09 -7.64
N PHE A 56 9.08 -9.93 -8.29
CA PHE A 56 8.31 -9.67 -9.52
C PHE A 56 9.23 -9.10 -10.59
N ALA A 57 9.30 -9.75 -11.74
CA ALA A 57 10.10 -9.30 -12.88
C ALA A 57 9.55 -7.98 -13.46
N ASP A 58 8.23 -7.83 -13.45
CA ASP A 58 7.52 -6.68 -14.03
C ASP A 58 7.52 -5.44 -13.12
N ALA A 59 8.21 -5.51 -11.98
CA ALA A 59 8.24 -4.44 -10.99
C ALA A 59 8.77 -3.10 -11.55
N GLU A 60 9.73 -3.14 -12.48
CA GLU A 60 10.24 -1.94 -13.14
C GLU A 60 9.22 -1.38 -14.14
N HIS A 61 8.58 -2.26 -14.91
CA HIS A 61 7.53 -1.89 -15.85
C HIS A 61 6.36 -1.19 -15.15
N TRP A 62 5.86 -1.76 -14.05
CA TRP A 62 4.78 -1.13 -13.27
C TRP A 62 5.17 0.22 -12.70
N ARG A 63 6.44 0.42 -12.29
CA ARG A 63 6.91 1.74 -11.81
C ARG A 63 6.87 2.78 -12.93
N ALA A 64 7.26 2.41 -14.14
CA ALA A 64 7.18 3.30 -15.29
C ALA A 64 5.72 3.69 -15.61
N LEU A 65 4.80 2.71 -15.60
CA LEU A 65 3.37 2.97 -15.80
C LEU A 65 2.77 3.88 -14.71
N ALA A 66 3.09 3.63 -13.44
CA ALA A 66 2.62 4.45 -12.33
C ALA A 66 3.11 5.90 -12.43
N ALA A 67 4.39 6.08 -12.81
CA ALA A 67 4.97 7.40 -13.04
C ALA A 67 4.26 8.13 -14.19
N ALA A 68 3.96 7.43 -15.29
CA ALA A 68 3.20 7.99 -16.41
C ALA A 68 1.77 8.38 -15.99
N ALA A 69 1.14 7.61 -15.09
CA ALA A 69 -0.18 7.90 -14.53
C ALA A 69 -0.16 8.94 -13.39
N GLY A 70 1.00 9.44 -12.98
CA GLY A 70 1.13 10.51 -12.00
C GLY A 70 0.91 10.08 -10.54
N PHE A 71 1.13 8.82 -10.18
CA PHE A 71 1.07 8.38 -8.78
C PHE A 71 2.16 7.36 -8.41
N ASN A 72 2.42 7.26 -7.10
CA ASN A 72 3.40 6.33 -6.56
C ASN A 72 2.79 4.96 -6.29
N LEU A 73 3.52 3.90 -6.63
CA LEU A 73 3.12 2.54 -6.29
C LEU A 73 3.07 2.29 -4.78
N PRO A 74 2.17 1.40 -4.32
CA PRO A 74 2.16 0.94 -2.93
C PRO A 74 3.48 0.32 -2.51
N ALA A 75 3.79 0.39 -1.23
CA ALA A 75 4.96 -0.28 -0.68
C ALA A 75 4.82 -1.81 -0.78
N TRP A 76 5.94 -2.49 -1.06
CA TRP A 76 6.01 -3.93 -1.32
C TRP A 76 5.50 -4.81 -0.17
N TYR A 77 5.57 -4.32 1.08
CA TYR A 77 5.17 -5.06 2.27
C TYR A 77 3.69 -4.89 2.63
N VAL A 78 2.93 -4.11 1.86
CA VAL A 78 1.53 -3.84 2.16
C VAL A 78 0.68 -5.00 1.65
N THR A 79 -0.07 -5.62 2.56
CA THR A 79 -1.05 -6.64 2.20
C THR A 79 -2.19 -6.05 1.37
N SER A 80 -2.58 -6.81 0.35
CA SER A 80 -3.69 -6.46 -0.53
C SER A 80 -5.02 -6.74 0.16
N THR A 81 -5.98 -5.84 0.00
CA THR A 81 -7.37 -6.05 0.45
C THR A 81 -8.30 -5.48 -0.62
N GLY A 82 -9.50 -6.06 -0.77
CA GLY A 82 -10.44 -5.63 -1.81
C GLY A 82 -10.72 -4.12 -1.80
N GLY A 83 -10.89 -3.52 -0.61
CA GLY A 83 -11.12 -2.08 -0.49
C GLY A 83 -9.90 -1.21 -0.87
N LYS A 84 -8.68 -1.65 -0.55
CA LYS A 84 -7.45 -0.94 -0.97
C LYS A 84 -7.29 -1.02 -2.48
N THR A 85 -7.47 -2.20 -3.05
CA THR A 85 -7.36 -2.45 -4.50
C THR A 85 -8.41 -1.64 -5.27
N GLN A 86 -9.66 -1.60 -4.78
CA GLN A 86 -10.72 -0.76 -5.33
C GLN A 86 -10.33 0.72 -5.33
N GLY A 87 -9.83 1.24 -4.21
CA GLY A 87 -9.43 2.65 -4.14
C GLY A 87 -8.32 3.03 -5.14
N PHE A 88 -7.47 2.10 -5.55
CA PHE A 88 -6.51 2.34 -6.64
C PHE A 88 -7.15 2.23 -8.02
N ALA A 89 -8.06 1.28 -8.24
CA ALA A 89 -8.82 1.19 -9.49
C ALA A 89 -9.63 2.47 -9.75
N ASP A 90 -10.30 3.00 -8.73
CA ASP A 90 -11.08 4.24 -8.82
C ASP A 90 -10.19 5.44 -9.20
N ARG A 91 -8.97 5.51 -8.66
CA ARG A 91 -7.99 6.56 -9.01
C ARG A 91 -7.46 6.45 -10.45
N LEU A 92 -7.43 5.23 -10.98
CA LEU A 92 -7.08 4.95 -12.38
C LEU A 92 -8.26 5.19 -13.33
N GLY A 93 -9.45 5.50 -12.81
CA GLY A 93 -10.67 5.63 -13.61
C GLY A 93 -11.17 4.29 -14.15
N LEU A 94 -10.77 3.17 -13.54
CA LEU A 94 -11.20 1.83 -13.93
C LEU A 94 -12.50 1.46 -13.23
N THR A 95 -13.42 0.89 -14.00
CA THR A 95 -14.63 0.26 -13.46
C THR A 95 -14.37 -1.22 -13.14
N ILE A 96 -15.16 -1.79 -12.22
CA ILE A 96 -15.10 -3.23 -11.95
C ILE A 96 -15.43 -4.08 -13.19
N HIS A 97 -16.21 -3.55 -14.14
CA HIS A 97 -16.54 -4.25 -15.39
C HIS A 97 -15.32 -4.38 -16.31
N GLU A 98 -14.52 -3.32 -16.44
CA GLU A 98 -13.27 -3.35 -17.20
C GLU A 98 -12.26 -4.32 -16.56
N VAL A 99 -12.14 -4.28 -15.23
CA VAL A 99 -11.28 -5.22 -14.50
C VAL A 99 -11.78 -6.66 -14.64
N TYR A 100 -13.09 -6.89 -14.59
CA TYR A 100 -13.70 -8.20 -14.82
C TYR A 100 -13.43 -8.72 -16.23
N ALA A 101 -13.48 -7.86 -17.25
CA ALA A 101 -13.21 -8.24 -18.63
C ALA A 101 -11.77 -8.75 -18.81
N ALA A 102 -10.80 -8.12 -18.15
CA ALA A 102 -9.39 -8.51 -18.23
C ALA A 102 -9.03 -9.71 -17.32
N THR A 103 -9.55 -9.75 -16.09
CA THR A 103 -9.11 -10.71 -15.06
C THR A 103 -10.09 -11.87 -14.82
N GLY A 104 -11.33 -11.77 -15.32
CA GLY A 104 -12.44 -12.67 -14.99
C GLY A 104 -12.99 -12.51 -13.56
N CYS A 105 -12.46 -11.59 -12.75
CA CYS A 105 -12.84 -11.42 -11.35
C CYS A 105 -14.06 -10.53 -11.18
N ARG A 106 -15.12 -11.03 -10.55
CA ARG A 106 -16.40 -10.31 -10.37
C ARG A 106 -16.34 -9.22 -9.29
N SER A 107 -15.29 -9.20 -8.48
CA SER A 107 -15.09 -8.21 -7.42
C SER A 107 -13.59 -8.01 -7.15
N PHE A 108 -13.23 -6.87 -6.58
CA PHE A 108 -11.87 -6.63 -6.10
C PHE A 108 -11.47 -7.58 -4.98
N ARG A 109 -12.44 -8.05 -4.19
CA ARG A 109 -12.21 -9.07 -3.17
C ARG A 109 -11.78 -10.40 -3.79
N SER A 110 -12.53 -10.90 -4.78
CA SER A 110 -12.19 -12.15 -5.47
C SER A 110 -10.85 -12.06 -6.21
N PHE A 111 -10.50 -10.87 -6.72
CA PHE A 111 -9.20 -10.63 -7.34
C PHE A 111 -8.04 -10.81 -6.34
N VAL A 112 -8.21 -10.30 -5.11
CA VAL A 112 -7.23 -10.50 -4.03
C VAL A 112 -7.20 -11.94 -3.53
N GLU A 113 -8.36 -12.58 -3.40
CA GLU A 113 -8.47 -13.97 -2.94
C GLU A 113 -7.89 -14.98 -3.95
N MET A 114 -7.86 -14.64 -5.24
CA MET A 114 -7.22 -15.45 -6.27
C MET A 114 -5.68 -15.51 -6.09
N ASN A 115 -5.08 -14.44 -5.57
CA ASN A 115 -3.65 -14.33 -5.37
C ASN A 115 -3.33 -13.86 -3.93
N PRO A 116 -3.57 -14.70 -2.91
CA PRO A 116 -3.51 -14.29 -1.51
C PRO A 116 -2.10 -13.92 -1.05
N THR A 117 -1.06 -14.41 -1.74
CA THR A 117 0.35 -14.13 -1.43
C THR A 117 0.88 -12.88 -2.13
N TRP A 118 0.07 -12.23 -2.98
CA TRP A 118 0.51 -11.06 -3.70
C TRP A 118 0.35 -9.79 -2.84
N PRO A 119 1.40 -8.95 -2.76
CA PRO A 119 1.29 -7.66 -2.11
C PRO A 119 0.34 -6.75 -2.90
N LEU A 120 -0.11 -5.66 -2.26
CA LEU A 120 -0.93 -4.64 -2.90
C LEU A 120 -0.20 -4.04 -4.13
N PHE A 121 1.13 -3.93 -4.05
CA PHE A 121 1.99 -3.53 -5.15
C PHE A 121 1.71 -4.29 -6.45
N ALA A 122 1.63 -5.63 -6.40
CA ALA A 122 1.44 -6.46 -7.59
C ALA A 122 0.01 -6.33 -8.14
N HIS A 123 -0.99 -6.28 -7.26
CA HIS A 123 -2.38 -6.05 -7.69
C HIS A 123 -2.56 -4.72 -8.40
N VAL A 124 -1.90 -3.65 -7.90
CA VAL A 124 -1.92 -2.34 -8.55
C VAL A 124 -1.13 -2.34 -9.85
N GLY A 125 -0.05 -3.13 -9.95
CA GLY A 125 0.68 -3.36 -11.20
C GLY A 125 -0.21 -3.88 -12.32
N VAL A 126 -1.00 -4.93 -12.04
CA VAL A 126 -1.97 -5.48 -13.02
C VAL A 126 -3.05 -4.46 -13.39
N LEU A 127 -3.56 -3.69 -12.41
CA LEU A 127 -4.53 -2.62 -12.70
C LEU A 127 -3.94 -1.54 -13.63
N LEU A 128 -2.66 -1.22 -13.48
CA LEU A 128 -1.98 -0.27 -14.36
C LEU A 128 -1.86 -0.79 -15.79
N GLU A 129 -1.55 -2.07 -15.97
CA GLU A 129 -1.50 -2.70 -17.30
C GLU A 129 -2.87 -2.63 -17.98
N ILE A 130 -3.95 -3.00 -17.27
CA ILE A 130 -5.32 -2.91 -17.78
C ILE A 130 -5.67 -1.47 -18.18
N ALA A 131 -5.32 -0.49 -17.34
CA ALA A 131 -5.56 0.92 -17.65
C ALA A 131 -4.78 1.38 -18.89
N ALA A 132 -3.54 0.94 -19.04
CA ALA A 132 -2.70 1.29 -20.19
C ALA A 132 -3.24 0.68 -21.49
N GLU A 133 -3.66 -0.58 -21.47
CA GLU A 133 -4.27 -1.26 -22.62
C GLU A 133 -5.56 -0.56 -23.06
N LEU A 134 -6.48 -0.29 -22.13
CA LEU A 134 -7.73 0.41 -22.43
C LEU A 134 -7.49 1.83 -22.95
N ALA A 135 -6.49 2.54 -22.44
CA ALA A 135 -6.11 3.85 -22.94
C ALA A 135 -5.59 3.78 -24.39
N ALA A 136 -4.78 2.76 -24.70
CA ALA A 136 -4.28 2.53 -26.05
C ALA A 136 -5.43 2.20 -27.03
N GLU A 137 -6.36 1.33 -26.63
CA GLU A 137 -7.55 0.98 -27.44
C GLU A 137 -8.44 2.19 -27.71
N ARG A 138 -8.70 3.01 -26.69
CA ARG A 138 -9.49 4.25 -26.83
C ARG A 138 -8.83 5.22 -27.81
N THR A 139 -7.51 5.32 -27.78
CA THR A 139 -6.75 6.17 -28.71
C THR A 139 -6.81 5.64 -30.14
N ALA A 140 -6.68 4.32 -30.32
CA ALA A 140 -6.81 3.68 -31.62
C ALA A 140 -8.22 3.89 -32.23
N ALA A 141 -9.27 3.78 -31.42
CA ALA A 141 -10.65 3.97 -31.87
C ALA A 141 -10.97 5.39 -32.34
N ILE A 142 -10.27 6.42 -31.83
CA ILE A 142 -10.44 7.83 -32.26
C ILE A 142 -9.69 8.12 -33.57
N THR A 143 -8.70 7.31 -33.91
CA THR A 143 -7.84 7.53 -35.08
C THR A 143 -8.41 6.93 -36.38
N HIS A 144 -9.51 6.17 -36.28
CA HIS A 144 -10.26 5.59 -37.41
C HIS A 144 -11.54 6.38 -37.71
#